data_AF-A0A820TAS0-F1
#
_entry.id   AF-A0A820TAS0-F1
#
_cell.length_a   1.000
_cell.length_b   1.000
_cell.length_c   1.000
_cell.angle_alpha   90.00
_cell.angle_beta   90.00
_cell.angle_gamma   90.00
#
_symmetry.space_group_name_H-M   'P 1'
#
loop_
_entity.id
_entity.type
_entity.pdbx_description
1 polymer ?
#
loop_
_entity_poly.entity_id
_entity_poly.type
_entity_poly.pdbx_seq_one_letter_code
_entity_poly.pdbx_strand_id
1 'polypeptide(L)'
;MALQTIVSRNVNVVDTAVISVGAIQGGSFVSANVMPSEIRIGGTARSLTASVRDLIERRINELADNLATAFGCTAHVEYSRGGIPLVNHDEQTKRAIKAAEAVVGSTNVNKNREPLMGGEDFAFMLLKRPGAFIFMGINDETVFNKLHSPDYNFND
;
A
#
# COMPACT_ATOMS: atom_id res chain seq x y z
N MET A 1 -3.67 -4.94 -17.98
CA MET A 1 -2.28 -4.58 -17.60
C MET A 1 -1.97 -3.07 -17.64
N ALA A 2 -2.84 -2.21 -18.19
CA ALA A 2 -2.57 -0.77 -18.28
C ALA A 2 -2.38 -0.05 -16.93
N LEU A 3 -3.02 -0.49 -15.85
CA LEU A 3 -2.90 0.15 -14.53
C LEU A 3 -1.44 0.22 -14.02
N GLN A 4 -0.60 -0.75 -14.36
CA GLN A 4 0.82 -0.76 -13.95
C GLN A 4 1.66 0.30 -14.68
N THR A 5 1.17 0.86 -15.78
CA THR A 5 1.87 1.94 -16.48
C THR A 5 1.80 3.25 -15.70
N ILE A 6 0.81 3.44 -14.82
CA ILE A 6 0.70 4.63 -13.97
C ILE A 6 1.98 4.80 -13.13
N VAL A 7 2.38 3.74 -12.43
CA VAL A 7 3.58 3.78 -11.58
C VAL A 7 4.83 4.01 -12.43
N SER A 8 4.98 3.27 -13.53
CA SER A 8 6.21 3.31 -14.34
C SER A 8 6.33 4.51 -15.29
N ARG A 9 5.24 5.22 -15.61
CA ARG A 9 5.22 6.30 -16.63
C ARG A 9 4.70 7.64 -16.13
N ASN A 10 4.07 7.69 -14.95
CA ASN A 10 3.51 8.93 -14.42
C ASN A 10 4.09 9.34 -13.07
N VAL A 11 4.45 8.39 -12.22
CA VAL A 11 5.04 8.68 -10.89
C VAL A 11 6.51 9.08 -11.07
N ASN A 12 6.97 10.08 -10.31
CA ASN A 12 8.38 10.49 -10.33
C ASN A 12 9.26 9.32 -9.83
N VAL A 13 10.46 9.17 -10.39
CA VAL A 13 11.40 8.10 -10.04
C VAL A 13 11.81 8.10 -8.56
N VAL A 14 11.75 9.26 -7.89
CA VAL A 14 12.06 9.41 -6.46
C VAL A 14 10.84 9.22 -5.55
N ASP A 15 9.64 9.14 -6.11
CA ASP A 15 8.40 8.95 -5.37
C ASP A 15 8.00 7.46 -5.34
N THR A 16 7.37 7.03 -4.25
CA THR A 16 6.97 5.62 -4.09
C THR A 16 5.47 5.44 -4.28
N ALA A 17 5.10 4.52 -5.17
CA ALA A 17 3.73 4.11 -5.44
C ALA A 17 3.64 2.59 -5.69
N VAL A 18 2.53 1.98 -5.28
CA VAL A 18 2.19 0.60 -5.60
C VAL A 18 0.74 0.55 -6.05
N ILE A 19 0.48 -0.16 -7.16
CA ILE A 19 -0.87 -0.53 -7.58
C ILE A 19 -0.90 -2.05 -7.70
N SER A 20 -1.89 -2.69 -7.08
CA SER A 20 -2.07 -4.14 -7.13
C SER A 20 -3.49 -4.45 -7.54
N VAL A 21 -3.65 -5.19 -8.64
CA VAL A 21 -4.94 -5.81 -9.01
C VAL A 21 -5.04 -7.12 -8.25
N GLY A 22 -5.93 -7.17 -7.27
CA GLY A 22 -6.12 -8.33 -6.41
C GLY A 22 -7.24 -9.26 -6.88
N ALA A 23 -8.15 -8.76 -7.71
CA ALA A 23 -9.28 -9.53 -8.21
C ALA A 23 -9.68 -9.09 -9.62
N ILE A 24 -10.04 -10.07 -10.46
CA ILE A 24 -10.71 -9.87 -11.75
C ILE A 24 -11.81 -10.91 -11.84
N GLN A 25 -13.03 -10.50 -12.14
CA GLN A 25 -14.19 -11.38 -12.30
C GLN A 25 -14.97 -11.03 -13.57
N GLY A 26 -15.38 -12.05 -14.32
CA GLY A 26 -16.23 -11.91 -15.50
C GLY A 26 -16.52 -13.26 -16.13
N GLY A 27 -17.72 -13.43 -16.68
CA GLY A 27 -18.14 -14.68 -17.35
C GLY A 27 -18.33 -15.87 -16.40
N SER A 28 -18.55 -17.05 -16.99
CA SER A 28 -18.71 -18.31 -16.28
C SER A 28 -18.12 -19.45 -17.10
N PHE A 29 -17.37 -20.35 -16.45
CA PHE A 29 -16.82 -21.54 -17.10
C PHE A 29 -17.88 -22.56 -17.52
N VAL A 30 -19.03 -22.58 -16.84
CA VAL A 30 -20.16 -23.47 -17.18
C VAL A 30 -20.90 -22.95 -18.43
N SER A 31 -20.72 -21.67 -18.76
CA SER A 31 -21.34 -21.01 -19.91
C SER A 31 -20.28 -20.35 -20.80
N ALA A 32 -19.26 -21.12 -21.18
CA ALA A 32 -18.09 -20.63 -21.91
C ALA A 32 -18.39 -20.05 -23.32
N ASN A 33 -19.61 -20.20 -23.81
CA ASN A 33 -20.10 -19.63 -25.07
C ASN A 33 -20.92 -18.34 -24.89
N VAL A 34 -21.12 -17.86 -23.66
CA VAL A 34 -21.85 -16.63 -23.36
C VAL A 34 -20.86 -15.53 -23.02
N MET A 35 -20.87 -14.46 -23.82
CA MET A 35 -20.04 -13.28 -23.56
C MET A 35 -20.59 -12.50 -22.35
N PRO A 36 -19.77 -12.21 -21.34
CA PRO A 36 -20.22 -11.42 -20.19
C PRO A 36 -20.50 -9.97 -20.59
N SER A 37 -21.54 -9.38 -19.99
CA SER A 37 -21.86 -7.95 -20.15
C SER A 37 -21.05 -7.04 -19.22
N GLU A 38 -20.36 -7.59 -18.22
CA GLU A 38 -19.61 -6.84 -17.21
C GLU A 38 -18.34 -7.60 -16.81
N ILE A 39 -17.25 -6.86 -16.56
CA ILE A 39 -16.05 -7.34 -15.89
C ILE A 39 -15.79 -6.44 -14.68
N ARG A 40 -15.56 -7.05 -13.52
CA ARG A 40 -15.18 -6.33 -12.28
C ARG A 40 -13.70 -6.52 -12.01
N ILE A 41 -13.02 -5.42 -11.72
CA ILE A 41 -11.60 -5.40 -11.38
C ILE A 41 -11.46 -4.71 -10.03
N GLY A 42 -10.84 -5.40 -9.07
CA GLY A 42 -10.64 -4.92 -7.71
C GLY A 42 -9.17 -4.95 -7.31
N GLY A 43 -8.75 -4.02 -6.47
CA GLY A 43 -7.36 -3.88 -6.09
C GLY A 43 -7.09 -2.81 -5.04
N THR A 44 -5.81 -2.55 -4.82
CA THR A 44 -5.34 -1.50 -3.90
C THR A 44 -4.33 -0.60 -4.60
N ALA A 45 -4.29 0.67 -4.18
CA ALA A 45 -3.27 1.62 -4.54
C ALA A 45 -2.67 2.21 -3.26
N ARG A 46 -1.34 2.37 -3.21
CA ARG A 46 -0.61 2.92 -2.07
C ARG A 46 0.41 3.94 -2.55
N SER A 47 0.62 4.99 -1.76
CA SER A 47 1.64 6.01 -1.99
C SER A 47 2.10 6.60 -0.65
N LEU A 48 3.31 7.16 -0.62
CA LEU A 48 3.85 7.81 0.58
C LEU A 48 3.50 9.31 0.68
N THR A 49 3.00 9.90 -0.40
CA THR A 49 2.62 11.32 -0.45
C THR A 49 1.20 11.50 -0.97
N ALA A 50 0.59 12.63 -0.60
CA ALA A 50 -0.76 12.99 -1.03
C ALA A 50 -0.81 13.28 -2.55
N SER A 51 0.20 13.98 -3.07
CA SER A 51 0.29 14.31 -4.50
C SER A 51 0.35 13.06 -5.40
N VAL A 52 1.11 12.05 -5.00
CA VAL A 52 1.17 10.76 -5.71
C VAL A 52 -0.16 10.02 -5.59
N ARG A 53 -0.86 10.11 -4.45
CA ARG A 53 -2.20 9.53 -4.30
C ARG A 53 -3.20 10.17 -5.27
N ASP A 54 -3.18 11.51 -5.36
CA ASP A 54 -4.03 12.28 -6.27
C ASP A 54 -3.75 11.92 -7.72
N LEU A 55 -2.47 11.77 -8.08
CA LEU A 55 -2.04 11.32 -9.40
C LEU A 55 -2.58 9.92 -9.72
N ILE A 56 -2.42 8.96 -8.81
CA ILE A 56 -2.86 7.58 -9.06
C ILE A 56 -4.37 7.53 -9.28
N GLU A 57 -5.16 8.13 -8.39
CA GLU A 57 -6.62 8.14 -8.52
C GLU A 57 -7.07 8.73 -9.86
N ARG A 58 -6.53 9.91 -10.21
CA ARG A 58 -6.84 10.56 -11.49
C ARG A 58 -6.49 9.66 -12.67
N ARG A 59 -5.29 9.08 -12.68
CA ARG A 59 -4.81 8.24 -13.80
C ARG A 59 -5.55 6.91 -13.91
N ILE A 60 -6.02 6.33 -12.80
CA ILE A 60 -6.89 5.14 -12.83
C ILE A 60 -8.20 5.48 -13.54
N ASN A 61 -8.85 6.58 -13.17
CA ASN A 61 -10.09 7.04 -13.80
C ASN A 61 -9.89 7.29 -15.30
N GLU A 62 -8.88 8.09 -15.67
CA GLU A 62 -8.57 8.40 -17.06
C GLU A 62 -8.28 7.15 -17.89
N LEU A 63 -7.51 6.18 -17.37
CA LEU A 63 -7.19 4.96 -18.11
C LEU A 63 -8.41 4.04 -18.25
N ALA A 64 -9.22 3.90 -17.21
CA ALA A 64 -10.42 3.06 -17.26
C ALA A 64 -11.41 3.57 -18.31
N ASP A 65 -11.68 4.88 -18.30
CA ASP A 65 -12.60 5.52 -19.24
C ASP A 65 -12.10 5.46 -20.70
N ASN A 66 -10.84 5.83 -20.93
CA ASN A 66 -10.27 5.83 -22.27
C ASN A 66 -10.21 4.41 -22.87
N LEU A 67 -9.82 3.41 -22.07
CA LEU A 67 -9.77 2.02 -22.54
C LEU A 67 -11.17 1.48 -22.80
N ALA A 68 -12.13 1.72 -21.90
CA ALA A 68 -13.50 1.27 -22.13
C ALA A 68 -14.07 1.90 -23.41
N THR A 69 -13.92 3.21 -23.58
CA THR A 69 -14.37 3.95 -24.75
C THR A 69 -13.73 3.43 -26.04
N ALA A 70 -12.43 3.13 -26.03
CA ALA A 70 -11.73 2.59 -27.20
C ALA A 70 -12.30 1.25 -27.69
N PHE A 71 -12.96 0.49 -26.81
CA PHE A 71 -13.63 -0.78 -27.14
C PHE A 71 -15.17 -0.67 -27.22
N GLY A 72 -15.73 0.56 -27.20
CA GLY A 72 -17.18 0.77 -27.24
C GLY A 72 -17.91 0.38 -25.94
N CYS A 73 -17.17 0.30 -24.83
CA CYS A 73 -17.67 -0.01 -23.50
C CYS A 73 -17.71 1.26 -22.62
N THR A 74 -18.30 1.13 -21.43
CA THR A 74 -18.22 2.14 -20.36
C THR A 74 -17.46 1.59 -19.16
N ALA A 75 -16.78 2.44 -18.41
CA ALA A 75 -16.19 2.09 -17.12
C ALA A 75 -16.80 2.92 -15.99
N HIS A 76 -17.05 2.29 -14.86
CA HIS A 76 -17.36 2.95 -13.60
C HIS A 76 -16.24 2.66 -12.61
N VAL A 77 -15.62 3.69 -12.07
CA VAL A 77 -14.51 3.56 -11.12
C VAL A 77 -14.96 4.06 -9.76
N GLU A 78 -14.94 3.16 -8.79
CA GLU A 78 -15.09 3.51 -7.37
C GLU A 78 -13.70 3.54 -6.73
N TYR A 79 -13.25 4.73 -6.32
CA TYR A 79 -11.98 4.91 -5.65
C TYR A 79 -12.19 5.41 -4.23
N SER A 80 -11.96 4.55 -3.25
CA SER A 80 -12.05 4.93 -1.84
C SER A 80 -10.68 5.35 -1.32
N ARG A 81 -10.57 6.62 -0.89
CA ARG A 81 -9.41 7.12 -0.16
C ARG A 81 -9.47 6.62 1.28
N GLY A 82 -8.83 5.49 1.52
CA GLY A 82 -8.62 4.95 2.87
C GLY A 82 -7.47 5.63 3.61
N GLY A 83 -6.54 4.80 4.11
CA GLY A 83 -5.42 5.21 4.94
C GLY A 83 -4.59 6.39 4.43
N ILE A 84 -3.93 7.05 5.36
CA ILE A 84 -2.93 8.09 5.11
C ILE A 84 -1.54 7.53 5.41
N PRO A 85 -0.47 8.10 4.82
CA PRO A 85 0.89 7.72 5.18
C PRO A 85 1.12 7.91 6.69
N LEU A 86 1.65 6.88 7.36
CA LEU A 86 2.11 7.01 8.73
C LEU A 86 3.47 7.71 8.72
N VAL A 87 3.50 8.94 9.23
CA VAL A 87 4.73 9.73 9.35
C VAL A 87 4.97 10.01 10.83
N ASN A 88 6.06 9.47 11.36
CA ASN A 88 6.48 9.73 12.73
C ASN A 88 6.95 11.18 12.88
N HIS A 89 6.75 11.74 14.06
CA HIS A 89 7.23 13.08 14.38
C HIS A 89 8.67 13.01 14.92
N ASP A 90 9.55 13.88 14.42
CA ASP A 90 11.00 13.83 14.69
C ASP A 90 11.37 13.78 16.17
N GLU A 91 10.76 14.63 17.01
CA GLU A 91 11.08 14.69 18.43
C GLU A 91 10.67 13.40 19.16
N GLN A 92 9.50 12.86 18.81
CA GLN A 92 8.94 11.66 19.42
C GLN A 92 9.71 10.43 18.95
N THR A 93 10.13 10.39 17.69
CA THR A 93 11.07 9.37 17.18
C THR A 93 12.38 9.39 17.95
N LYS A 94 12.97 10.58 18.17
CA LYS A 94 14.21 10.71 18.96
C LYS A 94 14.04 10.21 20.39
N ARG A 95 12.88 10.46 21.02
CA ARG A 95 12.57 9.95 22.36
C ARG A 95 12.40 8.43 22.37
N ALA A 96 11.68 7.87 21.40
CA ALA A 96 11.49 6.43 21.25
C ALA A 96 12.82 5.71 21.03
N ILE A 97 13.70 6.25 20.19
CA ILE A 97 15.06 5.74 19.98
C ILE A 97 15.83 5.69 21.30
N LYS A 98 15.90 6.79 22.05
CA LYS A 98 16.61 6.84 23.34
C LYS A 98 16.07 5.82 24.35
N ALA A 99 14.74 5.66 24.41
CA ALA A 99 14.10 4.68 25.28
C ALA A 99 14.47 3.25 24.88
N ALA A 100 14.42 2.92 23.58
CA ALA A 100 14.81 1.62 23.08
C ALA A 100 16.30 1.32 23.34
N GLU A 101 17.19 2.29 23.08
CA GLU A 101 18.63 2.14 23.33
C GLU A 101 18.95 1.89 24.81
N ALA A 102 18.19 2.49 25.74
CA ALA A 102 18.36 2.26 27.17
C ALA A 102 17.98 0.83 27.60
N VAL A 103 17.13 0.15 26.83
CA VAL A 103 16.65 -1.21 27.14
C VAL A 103 17.50 -2.27 26.46
N VAL A 104 17.74 -2.13 25.14
CA VAL A 104 18.39 -3.18 24.34
C VAL A 104 19.83 -2.84 23.92
N GLY A 105 20.33 -1.66 24.27
CA GLY A 105 21.64 -1.17 23.82
C GLY A 105 21.60 -0.58 22.40
N SER A 106 22.50 0.35 22.12
CA SER A 106 22.50 1.12 20.86
C SER A 106 22.77 0.27 19.61
N THR A 107 23.51 -0.82 19.74
CA THR A 107 23.83 -1.74 18.64
C THR A 107 22.61 -2.54 18.16
N ASN A 108 21.57 -2.66 18.99
CA ASN A 108 20.36 -3.40 18.70
C ASN A 108 19.19 -2.51 18.23
N VAL A 109 19.45 -1.23 17.94
CA VAL A 109 18.43 -0.28 17.46
C VAL A 109 18.77 0.22 16.06
N ASN A 110 17.97 -0.16 15.06
CA ASN A 110 18.04 0.44 13.73
C ASN A 110 17.24 1.75 13.68
N LYS A 111 17.95 2.88 13.61
CA LYS A 111 17.37 4.24 13.57
C LYS A 111 17.01 4.71 12.16
N ASN A 112 17.54 4.05 11.14
CA ASN A 112 17.45 4.45 9.73
C ASN A 112 16.73 3.37 8.94
N ARG A 113 15.52 3.02 9.37
CA ARG A 113 14.73 2.01 8.68
C ARG A 113 14.04 2.63 7.47
N GLU A 114 14.13 1.95 6.35
CA GLU A 114 13.43 2.34 5.12
C GLU A 114 11.91 2.38 5.32
N PRO A 115 11.20 3.31 4.64
CA PRO A 115 9.74 3.33 4.64
C PRO A 115 9.14 2.00 4.16
N LEU A 116 7.99 1.63 4.71
CA LEU A 116 7.22 0.50 4.22
C LEU A 116 6.03 0.97 3.41
N MET A 117 5.66 0.14 2.45
CA MET A 117 4.42 0.31 1.70
C MET A 117 3.22 -0.35 2.40
N GLY A 118 3.32 -0.76 3.67
CA GLY A 118 2.19 -1.23 4.47
C GLY A 118 1.21 -0.08 4.77
N GLY A 119 -0.07 -0.41 4.95
CA GLY A 119 -1.06 0.54 5.50
C GLY A 119 -1.17 0.34 7.01
N GLU A 120 -1.23 1.43 7.78
CA GLU A 120 -1.31 1.41 9.24
C GLU A 120 -2.24 2.53 9.72
N ASP A 121 -3.25 2.22 10.52
CA ASP A 121 -4.29 3.18 10.93
C ASP A 121 -3.85 4.08 12.09
N PHE A 122 -2.76 3.72 12.79
CA PHE A 122 -2.10 4.58 13.76
C PHE A 122 -1.69 5.93 13.16
N ALA A 123 -1.56 6.01 11.83
CA ALA A 123 -1.36 7.27 11.11
C ALA A 123 -2.43 8.33 11.44
N PHE A 124 -3.68 7.92 11.65
CA PHE A 124 -4.76 8.84 12.05
C PHE A 124 -4.60 9.36 13.49
N MET A 125 -4.01 8.56 14.38
CA MET A 125 -3.66 9.04 15.73
C MET A 125 -2.57 10.12 15.66
N LEU A 126 -1.59 9.93 14.77
CA LEU A 126 -0.51 10.88 14.55
C LEU A 126 -1.00 12.22 13.96
N LEU A 127 -2.13 12.26 13.25
CA LEU A 127 -2.76 13.53 12.86
C LEU A 127 -3.28 14.34 14.04
N LYS A 128 -3.59 13.68 15.17
CA LYS A 128 -4.17 14.33 16.34
C LYS A 128 -3.12 14.67 17.39
N ARG A 129 -2.06 13.87 17.50
CA ARG A 129 -1.01 14.06 18.50
C ARG A 129 0.36 13.69 17.94
N PRO A 130 1.41 14.47 18.24
CA PRO A 130 2.79 14.08 17.96
C PRO A 130 3.12 12.74 18.60
N GLY A 131 3.70 11.82 17.82
CA GLY A 131 3.99 10.46 18.26
C GLY A 131 4.96 9.73 17.35
N ALA A 132 5.33 8.52 17.76
CA ALA A 132 6.18 7.63 17.00
C ALA A 132 5.64 6.19 17.07
N PHE A 133 5.48 5.58 15.91
CA PHE A 133 5.24 4.16 15.72
C PHE A 133 6.58 3.48 15.47
N ILE A 134 6.90 2.47 16.27
CA ILE A 134 8.16 1.72 16.17
C ILE A 134 7.87 0.24 15.96
N PHE A 135 8.78 -0.44 15.28
CA PHE A 135 8.74 -1.88 15.13
C PHE A 135 9.63 -2.54 16.17
N MET A 136 9.15 -3.65 16.73
CA MET A 136 9.96 -4.58 17.50
C MET A 136 10.35 -5.75 16.60
N GLY A 137 11.60 -6.19 16.66
CA GLY A 137 12.03 -7.40 15.95
C GLY A 137 11.39 -8.63 16.58
N ILE A 138 10.80 -9.50 15.76
CA ILE A 138 9.96 -10.63 16.20
C ILE A 138 10.42 -11.98 15.63
N ASN A 139 11.48 -11.98 14.82
CA ASN A 139 11.98 -13.18 14.14
C ASN A 139 13.41 -13.47 14.61
N ASP A 140 13.76 -14.75 14.72
CA ASP A 140 15.15 -15.20 14.70
C ASP A 140 15.71 -15.20 13.26
N GLU A 141 17.01 -15.42 13.07
CA GLU A 141 17.64 -15.42 11.74
C GLU A 141 17.10 -16.52 10.81
N THR A 142 16.28 -17.46 11.31
CA THR A 142 15.90 -18.70 10.62
C THR A 142 14.44 -18.77 10.17
N VAL A 143 13.52 -18.04 10.81
CA VAL A 143 12.09 -18.04 10.47
C VAL A 143 11.66 -16.69 9.91
N PHE A 144 11.43 -16.63 8.59
CA PHE A 144 10.93 -15.43 7.91
C PHE A 144 9.58 -15.71 7.22
N ASN A 145 8.52 -15.85 8.01
CA ASN A 145 7.17 -15.90 7.46
C ASN A 145 6.60 -14.48 7.42
N LYS A 146 6.19 -14.04 6.21
CA LYS A 146 5.70 -12.67 6.00
C LYS A 146 4.36 -12.47 6.69
N LEU A 147 4.12 -11.24 7.16
CA LEU A 147 2.79 -10.80 7.58
C LEU A 147 1.76 -11.16 6.51
N HIS A 148 0.60 -11.67 6.94
CA HIS A 148 -0.52 -12.11 6.10
C HIS A 148 -0.24 -13.38 5.28
N SER A 149 0.84 -14.10 5.57
CA SER A 149 1.03 -15.48 5.09
C SER A 149 0.23 -16.47 5.95
N PRO A 150 -0.32 -17.56 5.38
CA PRO A 150 -0.91 -18.64 6.19
C PRO A 150 0.10 -19.27 7.16
N ASP A 151 1.39 -19.21 6.84
CA ASP A 151 2.47 -19.77 7.66
C ASP A 151 2.99 -18.78 8.71
N TYR A 152 2.34 -17.63 8.90
CA TYR A 152 2.84 -16.60 9.80
C TYR A 152 3.00 -17.09 11.24
N ASN A 153 4.19 -16.92 11.82
CA ASN A 153 4.51 -17.29 13.19
C ASN A 153 5.30 -16.17 13.88
N PHE A 154 4.88 -15.76 15.07
CA PHE A 154 5.66 -14.85 15.93
C PHE A 154 6.63 -15.68 16.76
N ASN A 155 7.74 -15.09 17.20
CA ASN A 155 8.61 -15.69 18.21
C ASN A 155 7.99 -15.48 19.61
N ASP A 156 7.09 -16.37 20.00
CA ASP A 156 6.47 -16.44 21.33
C ASP A 156 7.10 -17.51 22.26
#